data_AF-A0A0N9HR58-F1
#
_entry.id   AF-A0A0N9HR58-F1
#
_cell.length_a   1.000
_cell.length_b   1.000
_cell.length_c   1.000
_cell.angle_alpha   90.00
_cell.angle_beta   90.00
_cell.angle_gamma   90.00
#
_symmetry.space_group_name_H-M   'P 1'
#
loop_
_entity.id
_entity.type
_entity.pdbx_description
1 polymer ?
#
loop_
_entity_poly.entity_id
_entity_poly.type
_entity_poly.pdbx_seq_one_letter_code
_entity_poly.pdbx_strand_id
1 'polypeptide(L)'
;MHSAHARIATDANKLLTELALLLPPSKPASLPLSFRAPPPLDLALADIGRDLQDLGCTAAVVAALANVFQVVQSKLQATYRSNYERTTHELAATFPERDGGFETYENVLRIRYTRDYFDTVERTRTRILAEVQAARQRVAVASDGMEGRGSFSDEVVAVLERA
;
A
#
# COMPACT_ATOMS: atom_id res chain seq x y z
N MET A 1 -10.65 -23.86 -18.58
CA MET A 1 -9.52 -24.57 -17.96
C MET A 1 -9.27 -23.95 -16.59
N HIS A 2 -9.36 -24.72 -15.50
CA HIS A 2 -9.03 -24.22 -14.15
C HIS A 2 -7.51 -24.30 -13.96
N SER A 3 -6.90 -23.26 -13.38
CA SER A 3 -5.46 -23.23 -13.13
C SER A 3 -5.05 -24.35 -12.16
N ALA A 4 -3.78 -24.76 -12.17
CA ALA A 4 -3.27 -25.80 -11.28
C ALA A 4 -3.57 -25.51 -9.80
N HIS A 5 -3.50 -24.24 -9.40
CA HIS A 5 -3.84 -23.77 -8.05
C HIS A 5 -5.32 -23.98 -7.70
N ALA A 6 -6.23 -23.72 -8.64
CA ALA A 6 -7.66 -23.90 -8.43
C ALA A 6 -8.02 -25.39 -8.23
N ARG A 7 -7.33 -26.29 -8.94
CA ARG A 7 -7.49 -27.75 -8.76
C ARG A 7 -7.00 -28.20 -7.39
N ILE A 8 -5.81 -27.78 -6.99
CA ILE A 8 -5.25 -28.10 -5.67
C ILE A 8 -6.17 -27.60 -4.55
N ALA A 9 -6.68 -26.37 -4.64
CA ALA A 9 -7.61 -25.83 -3.66
C ALA A 9 -8.91 -26.63 -3.59
N THR A 10 -9.43 -27.07 -4.74
CA THR A 10 -10.66 -27.88 -4.80
C THR A 10 -10.45 -29.26 -4.18
N ASP A 11 -9.35 -29.92 -4.50
CA ASP A 11 -9.00 -31.25 -3.97
C ASP A 11 -8.74 -31.20 -2.46
N ALA A 12 -8.04 -30.16 -1.99
CA ALA A 12 -7.82 -29.93 -0.56
C ALA A 12 -9.14 -29.68 0.19
N ASN A 13 -10.04 -28.87 -0.36
CA ASN A 13 -11.31 -28.57 0.25
C ASN A 13 -12.22 -29.82 0.32
N LYS A 14 -12.16 -30.67 -0.70
CA LYS A 14 -12.88 -31.96 -0.72
C LYS A 14 -12.38 -32.89 0.39
N LEU A 15 -11.06 -33.05 0.53
CA LEU A 15 -10.45 -33.87 1.58
C LEU A 15 -10.78 -33.34 2.98
N LEU A 16 -10.73 -32.02 3.19
CA LEU A 16 -11.10 -31.40 4.47
C LEU A 16 -12.58 -31.65 4.82
N THR A 17 -13.45 -31.63 3.82
CA THR A 17 -14.89 -31.92 4.00
C THR A 17 -15.12 -33.38 4.39
N GLU A 18 -14.41 -34.33 3.74
CA GLU A 18 -14.48 -35.75 4.08
C GLU A 18 -13.94 -36.03 5.50
N LEU A 19 -12.85 -35.38 5.89
CA LEU A 19 -12.31 -35.44 7.25
C LEU A 19 -13.27 -34.90 8.29
N ALA A 20 -13.99 -33.81 7.99
CA ALA A 20 -14.97 -33.23 8.90
C ALA A 20 -16.13 -34.19 9.23
N LEU A 21 -16.44 -35.15 8.36
CA LEU A 21 -17.45 -36.18 8.59
C LEU A 21 -16.97 -37.34 9.47
N LEU A 22 -15.65 -37.57 9.53
CA LEU A 22 -15.03 -38.63 10.32
C LEU A 22 -14.71 -38.19 11.75
N LEU A 23 -14.70 -36.88 11.99
CA LEU A 23 -14.47 -36.30 13.31
C LEU A 23 -15.80 -36.20 14.07
N PRO A 24 -15.83 -36.47 15.38
CA PRO A 24 -17.01 -36.21 16.19
C PRO A 24 -17.41 -34.74 16.07
N PRO A 25 -18.72 -34.41 16.04
CA PRO A 25 -19.18 -33.04 15.91
C PRO A 25 -18.56 -32.22 17.04
N SER A 26 -17.69 -31.28 16.67
CA SER A 26 -17.11 -30.36 17.63
C SER A 26 -18.25 -29.60 18.29
N LYS A 27 -18.37 -29.71 19.62
CA LYS A 27 -19.29 -28.87 20.39
C LYS A 27 -19.07 -27.42 19.96
N PRO A 28 -20.12 -26.63 19.69
CA PRO A 28 -19.95 -25.21 19.48
C PRO A 28 -19.23 -24.67 20.71
N ALA A 29 -18.01 -24.15 20.50
CA ALA A 29 -17.26 -23.52 21.57
C ALA A 29 -18.16 -22.40 22.11
N SER A 30 -18.59 -22.53 23.35
CA SER A 30 -19.26 -21.46 24.08
C SER A 30 -18.33 -20.25 24.03
N LEU A 31 -18.77 -19.18 23.37
CA LEU A 31 -18.02 -17.92 23.23
C LEU A 31 -17.52 -17.46 24.60
N PRO A 32 -16.21 -17.47 24.88
CA PRO A 32 -15.71 -16.90 26.11
C PRO A 32 -15.77 -15.37 25.98
N LEU A 33 -16.60 -14.75 26.82
CA LEU A 33 -16.99 -13.33 26.80
C LEU A 33 -15.96 -12.36 27.39
N SER A 34 -14.68 -12.74 27.46
CA SER A 34 -13.61 -11.83 27.92
C SER A 34 -12.49 -11.71 26.88
N PHE A 35 -12.82 -11.18 25.71
CA PHE A 35 -11.80 -10.81 24.73
C PHE A 35 -11.11 -9.53 25.18
N ARG A 36 -9.84 -9.66 25.57
CA ARG A 36 -8.94 -8.52 25.74
C ARG A 36 -8.74 -7.86 24.37
N ALA A 37 -8.91 -6.55 24.30
CA ALA A 37 -8.60 -5.81 23.08
C ALA A 37 -7.11 -5.99 22.74
N PRO A 38 -6.77 -6.27 21.47
CA PRO A 38 -5.39 -6.46 21.07
C PRO A 38 -4.59 -5.17 21.24
N PRO A 39 -3.28 -5.24 21.53
CA PRO A 39 -2.43 -4.07 21.67
C PRO A 39 -2.40 -3.28 20.34
N PRO A 40 -2.43 -1.94 20.38
CA PRO A 40 -2.51 -1.15 19.16
C PRO A 40 -1.24 -1.27 18.30
N LEU A 41 -1.41 -1.18 16.98
CA LEU A 41 -0.28 -1.01 16.05
C LEU A 41 0.24 0.43 16.10
N ASP A 42 1.52 0.57 16.45
CA ASP A 42 2.25 1.83 16.34
C ASP A 42 2.79 1.99 14.91
N LEU A 43 2.06 2.77 14.11
CA LEU A 43 2.32 2.97 12.68
C LEU A 43 2.65 4.44 12.45
N ALA A 44 3.92 4.75 12.22
CA ALA A 44 4.39 6.12 12.00
C ALA A 44 4.13 6.57 10.55
N LEU A 45 3.82 7.86 10.37
CA LEU A 45 3.74 8.49 9.06
C LEU A 45 5.14 8.87 8.56
N ALA A 46 5.39 8.63 7.28
CA ALA A 46 6.59 9.06 6.57
C ALA A 46 6.37 10.42 5.88
N ASP A 47 7.44 11.21 5.80
CA ASP A 47 7.49 12.44 5.00
C ASP A 47 8.26 12.18 3.69
N ILE A 48 7.75 12.74 2.60
CA ILE A 48 8.34 12.68 1.25
C ILE A 48 8.81 14.06 0.77
N GLY A 49 8.57 15.12 1.56
CA GLY A 49 8.79 16.50 1.16
C GLY A 49 10.24 16.80 0.78
N ARG A 50 11.20 16.31 1.57
CA ARG A 50 12.64 16.48 1.29
C ARG A 50 13.05 15.83 -0.04
N ASP A 51 12.59 14.62 -0.31
CA ASP A 51 12.93 13.93 -1.55
C ASP A 51 12.38 14.65 -2.78
N LEU A 52 11.18 15.22 -2.67
CA LEU A 52 10.59 16.02 -3.73
C LEU A 52 11.35 17.34 -3.94
N GLN A 53 11.85 17.96 -2.87
CA GLN A 53 12.71 19.13 -2.96
C GLN A 53 14.05 18.81 -3.64
N ASP A 54 14.66 17.67 -3.31
CA ASP A 54 15.90 17.20 -3.94
C ASP A 54 15.69 16.89 -5.43
N LEU A 55 14.48 16.46 -5.81
CA LEU A 55 14.05 16.36 -7.20
C LEU A 55 13.70 17.72 -7.85
N GLY A 56 14.00 18.85 -7.21
CA GLY A 56 13.80 20.19 -7.77
C GLY A 56 12.34 20.60 -7.94
N CYS A 57 11.41 19.95 -7.23
CA CYS A 57 10.00 20.36 -7.26
C CYS A 57 9.81 21.73 -6.60
N THR A 58 8.89 22.52 -7.14
CA THR A 58 8.48 23.79 -6.51
C THR A 58 7.74 23.53 -5.21
N ALA A 59 7.72 24.51 -4.30
CA ALA A 59 7.03 24.39 -3.02
C ALA A 59 5.54 23.99 -3.16
N ALA A 60 4.87 24.49 -4.19
CA ALA A 60 3.47 24.14 -4.47
C ALA A 60 3.31 22.66 -4.87
N VAL A 61 4.21 22.13 -5.71
CA VAL A 61 4.21 20.72 -6.12
C VAL A 61 4.56 19.82 -4.95
N VAL A 62 5.56 20.20 -4.14
CA VAL A 62 5.93 19.48 -2.90
C VAL A 62 4.73 19.40 -1.97
N ALA A 63 4.04 20.51 -1.70
CA ALA A 63 2.87 20.53 -0.83
C ALA A 63 1.73 19.66 -1.35
N ALA A 64 1.44 19.73 -2.66
CA ALA A 64 0.38 18.93 -3.28
C ALA A 64 0.67 17.43 -3.20
N LEU A 65 1.89 17.01 -3.56
CA LEU A 65 2.28 15.60 -3.56
C LEU A 65 2.46 15.04 -2.15
N ALA A 66 2.98 15.84 -1.21
CA ALA A 66 3.06 15.46 0.19
C ALA A 66 1.66 15.23 0.78
N ASN A 67 0.69 16.09 0.46
CA ASN A 67 -0.71 15.90 0.87
C ASN A 67 -1.31 14.62 0.28
N VAL A 68 -1.10 14.36 -1.03
CA VAL A 68 -1.56 13.11 -1.65
C VAL A 68 -0.96 11.90 -0.96
N PHE A 69 0.36 11.92 -0.70
CA PHE A 69 1.06 10.84 0.00
C PHE A 69 0.51 10.64 1.42
N GLN A 70 0.30 11.73 2.16
CA GLN A 70 -0.28 11.68 3.50
C GLN A 70 -1.69 11.07 3.52
N VAL A 71 -2.57 11.48 2.60
CA VAL A 71 -3.93 10.90 2.48
C VAL A 71 -3.88 9.40 2.23
N VAL A 72 -2.98 8.94 1.35
CA VAL A 72 -2.78 7.52 1.08
C VAL A 72 -2.26 6.79 2.33
N GLN A 73 -1.27 7.35 3.02
CA GLN A 73 -0.73 6.78 4.25
C GLN A 73 -1.77 6.68 5.37
N SER A 74 -2.61 7.69 5.56
CA SER A 74 -3.68 7.65 6.56
C SER A 74 -4.70 6.55 6.26
N LYS A 75 -5.06 6.37 4.97
CA LYS A 75 -5.93 5.26 4.56
C LYS A 75 -5.26 3.90 4.81
N LEU A 76 -3.99 3.76 4.44
CA LEU A 76 -3.21 2.54 4.71
C LEU A 76 -3.18 2.25 6.21
N GLN A 77 -2.87 3.24 7.04
CA GLN A 77 -2.81 3.10 8.50
C GLN A 77 -4.14 2.57 9.08
N ALA A 78 -5.26 3.16 8.65
CA ALA A 78 -6.59 2.71 9.06
C ALA A 78 -6.89 1.27 8.60
N THR A 79 -6.56 0.94 7.36
CA THR A 79 -6.75 -0.42 6.82
C THR A 79 -5.91 -1.45 7.56
N TYR A 80 -4.63 -1.17 7.84
CA TYR A 80 -3.75 -2.10 8.55
C TYR A 80 -4.18 -2.30 10.01
N ARG A 81 -4.58 -1.24 10.71
CA ARG A 81 -5.15 -1.33 12.06
C ARG A 81 -6.41 -2.19 12.09
N SER A 82 -7.38 -1.88 11.22
CA SER A 82 -8.65 -2.62 11.16
C SER A 82 -8.43 -4.10 10.80
N ASN A 83 -7.55 -4.38 9.84
CA ASN A 83 -7.23 -5.77 9.49
C ASN A 83 -6.51 -6.51 10.61
N TYR A 84 -5.56 -5.87 11.30
CA TYR A 84 -4.88 -6.47 12.44
C TYR A 84 -5.84 -6.78 13.58
N GLU A 85 -6.71 -5.83 13.95
CA GLU A 85 -7.72 -6.03 14.99
C GLU A 85 -8.65 -7.19 14.64
N ARG A 86 -9.17 -7.21 13.41
CA ARG A 86 -10.04 -8.29 12.92
C ARG A 86 -9.34 -9.64 12.92
N THR A 87 -8.14 -9.74 12.34
CA THR A 87 -7.40 -11.00 12.27
C THR A 87 -6.99 -11.49 13.66
N THR A 88 -6.63 -10.59 14.58
CA THR A 88 -6.29 -10.96 15.96
C THR A 88 -7.52 -11.46 16.72
N HIS A 89 -8.68 -10.83 16.53
CA HIS A 89 -9.94 -11.28 17.10
C HIS A 89 -10.38 -12.65 16.56
N GLU A 90 -10.35 -12.82 15.24
CA GLU A 90 -10.65 -14.10 14.58
C GLU A 90 -9.70 -15.20 15.07
N LEU A 91 -8.42 -14.89 15.22
CA LEU A 91 -7.43 -15.83 15.72
C LEU A 91 -7.68 -16.20 17.19
N ALA A 92 -7.93 -15.21 18.05
CA ALA A 92 -8.23 -15.43 19.46
C ALA A 92 -9.43 -16.37 19.65
N ALA A 93 -10.45 -16.28 18.78
CA ALA A 93 -11.61 -17.16 18.82
C ALA A 93 -11.28 -18.64 18.52
N THR A 94 -10.11 -18.94 17.94
CA THR A 94 -9.66 -20.33 17.70
C THR A 94 -8.83 -20.92 18.83
N PHE A 95 -8.38 -20.10 19.80
CA PHE A 95 -7.60 -20.58 20.94
C PHE A 95 -8.51 -20.97 22.11
N PRO A 96 -8.37 -22.18 22.67
CA PRO A 96 -9.01 -22.50 23.95
C PRO A 96 -8.39 -21.66 25.07
N GLU A 97 -9.22 -21.27 26.07
CA GLU A 97 -8.90 -20.32 27.18
C GLU A 97 -7.61 -20.61 27.99
N ARG A 98 -6.92 -21.73 27.75
CA ARG A 98 -5.79 -22.21 28.57
C ARG A 98 -4.44 -22.26 27.87
N ASP A 99 -4.35 -22.00 26.57
CA ASP A 99 -3.06 -22.03 25.88
C ASP A 99 -2.43 -20.64 25.82
N GLY A 100 -1.33 -20.45 26.56
CA GLY A 100 -0.43 -19.29 26.48
C GLY A 100 0.25 -19.11 25.11
N GLY A 101 -0.13 -19.89 24.10
CA GLY A 101 0.33 -19.75 22.72
C GLY A 101 -0.22 -18.51 22.02
N PHE A 102 -1.41 -18.02 22.40
CA PHE A 102 -2.06 -16.90 21.70
C PHE A 102 -1.19 -15.63 21.68
N GLU A 103 -0.52 -15.29 22.80
CA GLU A 103 0.35 -14.12 22.90
C GLU A 103 1.53 -14.18 21.91
N THR A 104 2.06 -15.38 21.65
CA THR A 104 3.12 -15.58 20.67
C THR A 104 2.62 -15.25 19.26
N TYR A 105 1.43 -15.72 18.91
CA TYR A 105 0.84 -15.42 17.60
C TYR A 105 0.41 -13.96 17.47
N GLU A 106 -0.12 -13.34 18.53
CA GLU A 106 -0.43 -11.90 18.55
C GLU A 106 0.82 -11.06 18.26
N ASN A 107 1.96 -11.42 18.87
CA ASN A 107 3.22 -10.75 18.61
C ASN A 107 3.71 -10.95 17.16
N VAL A 108 3.58 -12.17 16.61
CA VAL A 108 3.92 -12.46 15.20
C VAL A 108 3.03 -11.66 14.25
N LEU A 109 1.72 -11.58 14.49
CA LEU A 109 0.81 -10.76 13.71
C LEU A 109 1.20 -9.29 13.80
N ARG A 110 1.49 -8.78 15.00
CA ARG A 110 1.90 -7.39 15.19
C ARG A 110 3.14 -7.05 14.37
N ILE A 111 4.18 -7.88 14.44
CA ILE A 111 5.42 -7.70 13.67
C ILE A 111 5.12 -7.72 12.17
N ARG A 112 4.32 -8.70 11.72
CA ARG A 112 3.97 -8.84 10.30
C ARG A 112 3.20 -7.63 9.77
N TYR A 113 2.11 -7.24 10.41
CA TYR A 113 1.30 -6.09 9.97
C TYR A 113 2.09 -4.78 10.00
N THR A 114 2.96 -4.61 11.00
CA THR A 114 3.85 -3.43 11.10
C THR A 114 4.83 -3.40 9.94
N ARG A 115 5.51 -4.52 9.66
CA ARG A 115 6.45 -4.62 8.53
C ARG A 115 5.73 -4.40 7.19
N ASP A 116 4.62 -5.10 6.97
CA ASP A 116 3.86 -5.02 5.72
C ASP A 116 3.35 -3.58 5.47
N TYR A 117 3.00 -2.85 6.54
CA TYR A 117 2.65 -1.44 6.47
C TYR A 117 3.84 -0.60 5.98
N PHE A 118 5.00 -0.69 6.64
CA PHE A 118 6.18 0.08 6.27
C PHE A 118 6.68 -0.24 4.86
N ASP A 119 6.69 -1.52 4.48
CA ASP A 119 7.04 -1.96 3.12
C ASP A 119 6.08 -1.32 2.08
N THR A 120 4.79 -1.22 2.40
CA THR A 120 3.80 -0.62 1.51
C THR A 120 3.95 0.90 1.43
N VAL A 121 4.24 1.57 2.56
CA VAL A 121 4.56 3.00 2.59
C VAL A 121 5.78 3.31 1.72
N GLU A 122 6.86 2.52 1.85
CA GLU A 122 8.09 2.73 1.08
C GLU A 122 7.89 2.47 -0.42
N ARG A 123 7.13 1.43 -0.79
CA ARG A 123 6.73 1.20 -2.19
C ARG A 123 5.93 2.38 -2.75
N THR A 124 5.03 2.93 -1.95
CA THR A 124 4.21 4.09 -2.36
C THR A 124 5.08 5.33 -2.55
N ARG A 125 6.01 5.58 -1.62
CA ARG A 125 7.01 6.65 -1.70
C ARG A 125 7.84 6.51 -2.97
N THR A 126 8.47 5.36 -3.17
CA THR A 126 9.31 5.05 -4.34
C THR A 126 8.54 5.27 -5.65
N ARG A 127 7.28 4.83 -5.71
CA ARG A 127 6.44 5.01 -6.90
C ARG A 127 6.16 6.48 -7.20
N ILE A 128 5.83 7.30 -6.19
CA ILE A 128 5.61 8.73 -6.38
C ILE A 128 6.88 9.40 -6.90
N LEU A 129 8.04 9.12 -6.29
CA LEU A 129 9.32 9.71 -6.70
C LEU A 129 9.70 9.30 -8.12
N ALA A 130 9.51 8.02 -8.48
CA ALA A 130 9.77 7.53 -9.83
C ALA A 130 8.89 8.23 -10.88
N GLU A 131 7.60 8.44 -10.57
CA GLU A 131 6.68 9.16 -11.48
C GLU A 131 7.07 10.64 -11.63
N VAL A 132 7.48 11.30 -10.56
CA VAL A 132 7.98 12.68 -10.60
C VAL A 132 9.25 12.77 -11.47
N GLN A 133 10.20 11.85 -11.27
CA GLN A 133 11.42 11.80 -12.07
C GLN A 133 11.12 11.55 -13.55
N ALA A 134 10.23 10.60 -13.86
CA ALA A 134 9.80 10.33 -15.23
C ALA A 134 9.06 11.52 -15.85
N ALA A 135 8.24 12.25 -15.09
CA ALA A 135 7.59 13.47 -15.55
C ALA A 135 8.61 14.56 -15.88
N ARG A 136 9.63 14.75 -15.04
CA ARG A 136 10.71 15.71 -15.30
C ARG A 136 11.48 15.37 -16.58
N GLN A 137 11.85 14.10 -16.77
CA GLN A 137 12.55 13.65 -17.98
C GLN A 137 11.72 13.92 -19.25
N ARG A 138 10.41 13.66 -19.22
CA ARG A 138 9.52 13.94 -20.36
C ARG A 138 9.48 15.42 -20.71
N VAL A 139 9.47 16.31 -19.72
CA VAL A 139 9.49 17.76 -19.96
C VAL A 139 10.83 18.21 -20.55
N ALA A 140 11.95 17.70 -20.03
CA ALA A 140 13.28 18.02 -20.56
C ALA A 140 13.45 17.61 -22.02
N VAL A 141 12.99 16.42 -22.39
CA VAL A 141 13.01 15.96 -23.80
C VAL A 141 12.10 16.81 -24.68
N ALA A 142 10.94 17.23 -24.17
CA ALA A 142 10.01 18.07 -24.91
C ALA A 142 10.55 19.50 -25.12
N SER A 143 11.34 20.04 -24.20
CA SER A 143 11.98 21.35 -24.37
C SER A 143 13.10 21.31 -25.41
N ASP A 144 13.91 20.24 -25.46
CA ASP A 144 14.98 20.09 -26.45
C ASP A 144 14.43 19.84 -27.86
N GLY A 145 13.27 19.19 -27.98
CA GLY A 145 12.57 19.01 -29.26
C GLY A 145 11.85 20.24 -29.80
N MET A 146 11.80 21.34 -29.03
CA MET A 146 11.07 22.57 -29.38
C MET A 146 11.96 23.67 -29.97
N GLU A 147 13.23 23.40 -30.28
CA GLU A 147 14.11 24.30 -31.06
C GLU A 147 13.62 24.52 -32.51
N GLY A 148 12.57 23.82 -32.96
CA GLY A 148 12.03 23.92 -34.33
C GLY A 148 10.76 24.77 -34.50
N ARG A 149 10.25 25.47 -33.47
CA ARG A 149 9.01 26.27 -33.61
C ARG A 149 9.24 27.78 -33.46
N GLY A 150 9.72 28.36 -34.54
CA GLY A 150 9.19 29.65 -35.05
C GLY A 150 9.96 30.92 -34.68
N SER A 151 11.10 31.18 -35.34
CA SER A 151 11.49 32.57 -35.63
C SER A 151 10.58 33.09 -36.76
N PHE A 152 9.33 33.42 -36.43
CA PHE A 152 8.47 34.21 -37.32
C PHE A 152 8.81 35.70 -37.29
N SER A 153 9.81 36.10 -36.49
CA SER A 153 10.17 37.51 -36.31
C SER A 153 11.09 38.01 -37.42
N ASP A 154 11.95 37.17 -37.99
CA ASP A 154 12.93 37.64 -39.00
C ASP A 154 12.30 37.82 -40.40
N GLU A 155 11.33 36.99 -40.77
CA GLU A 155 10.65 37.10 -42.08
C GLU A 155 9.66 38.29 -42.13
N VAL A 156 9.03 38.62 -41.00
CA VAL A 156 8.09 39.77 -40.92
C VAL A 156 8.83 41.12 -40.89
N VAL A 157 10.02 41.19 -40.28
CA VAL A 157 10.85 42.40 -40.32
C VAL A 157 11.37 42.69 -41.74
N ALA A 158 11.76 41.66 -42.49
CA ALA A 158 12.23 41.82 -43.87
C ALA A 158 11.14 42.33 -44.85
N VAL A 159 9.86 42.07 -44.58
CA VAL A 159 8.73 42.56 -45.40
C VAL A 159 8.38 44.01 -45.08
N LEU A 160 8.61 44.48 -43.85
CA LEU A 160 8.33 45.86 -43.44
C LEU A 160 9.43 46.86 -43.80
N GLU A 161 10.66 46.40 -44.07
CA GLU A 161 11.76 47.27 -44.54
C GLU A 161 11.78 47.46 -46.07
N ARG A 162 10.85 46.83 -46.80
CA ARG A 162 10.73 46.93 -48.27
C ARG A 162 9.44 47.60 -48.76
N ALA A 163 8.62 48.13 -47.85
CA ALA A 163 7.38 48.85 -48.16
C ALA A 163 7.58 50.37 -48.13
#